data_AF-A0A7Y9EUA4-F1
#
_entry.id   AF-A0A7Y9EUA4-F1
#
_cell.length_a   1.000
_cell.length_b   1.000
_cell.length_c   1.000
_cell.angle_alpha   90.00
_cell.angle_beta   90.00
_cell.angle_gamma   90.00
#
_symmetry.space_group_name_H-M   'P 1'
#
loop_
_entity.id
_entity.type
_entity.pdbx_description
1 polymer ?
#
loop_
_entity_poly.entity_id
_entity_poly.type
_entity_poly.pdbx_seq_one_letter_code
_entity_poly.pdbx_strand_id
1 'polypeptide(L)'
;MAAITIRNIPDEVVDALKARAKRNARSMEAEVREILSRTASGDESGLEASARERLGVRAWTIRGDEINAWIDAHPPTEEQLRAAREWAAELEADRENPILDDSLIDPWERAEQLARERAADRL
;
A
#
# COMPACT_ATOMS: atom_id res chain seq x y z
N MET A 1 -37.33 3.17 5.83
CA MET A 1 -36.60 3.68 4.64
C MET A 1 -36.83 5.18 4.61
N ALA A 2 -35.77 5.99 4.72
CA ALA A 2 -35.89 7.44 4.69
C ALA A 2 -35.71 7.94 3.24
N ALA A 3 -36.47 8.95 2.84
CA ALA A 3 -36.36 9.59 1.53
C ALA A 3 -35.99 11.07 1.72
N ILE A 4 -35.04 11.54 0.93
CA ILE A 4 -34.57 12.93 0.93
C ILE A 4 -34.81 13.50 -0.47
N THR A 5 -35.41 14.69 -0.55
CA THR A 5 -35.57 15.42 -1.82
C THR A 5 -34.79 16.73 -1.75
N ILE A 6 -33.78 16.86 -2.60
CA ILE A 6 -32.96 18.06 -2.72
C ILE A 6 -33.38 18.79 -4.00
N ARG A 7 -33.72 20.07 -3.88
CA ARG A 7 -34.19 20.91 -5.01
C ARG A 7 -33.13 21.96 -5.36
N ASN A 8 -33.23 22.54 -6.55
CA ASN A 8 -32.31 23.57 -7.06
C ASN A 8 -30.83 23.16 -6.99
N ILE A 9 -30.52 21.92 -7.35
CA ILE A 9 -29.14 21.51 -7.56
C ILE A 9 -28.67 22.09 -8.91
N PRO A 10 -27.51 22.77 -8.97
CA PRO A 10 -26.95 23.21 -10.24
C PRO A 10 -26.73 22.03 -11.20
N ASP A 11 -26.99 22.25 -12.49
CA ASP A 11 -26.89 21.19 -13.50
C ASP A 11 -25.47 20.60 -13.56
N GLU A 12 -24.43 21.42 -13.37
CA GLU A 12 -23.05 20.92 -13.33
C GLU A 12 -22.82 19.88 -12.22
N VAL A 13 -23.52 19.99 -11.09
CA VAL A 13 -23.38 19.05 -9.97
C VAL A 13 -24.09 17.74 -10.30
N VAL A 14 -25.26 17.81 -10.94
CA VAL A 14 -26.00 16.63 -11.41
C VAL A 14 -25.15 15.82 -12.40
N ASP A 15 -24.51 16.51 -13.34
CA ASP A 15 -23.67 15.85 -14.35
C ASP A 15 -22.39 15.27 -13.75
N ALA A 16 -21.75 15.97 -12.82
CA ALA A 16 -20.61 15.44 -12.08
C ALA A 16 -20.97 14.16 -11.30
N LEU A 17 -22.14 14.14 -10.64
CA LEU A 17 -22.65 12.96 -9.92
C LEU A 17 -22.96 11.79 -10.86
N LYS A 18 -23.60 12.03 -12.00
CA LYS A 18 -23.84 11.00 -13.02
C LYS A 18 -22.53 10.42 -13.57
N ALA A 19 -21.56 11.28 -13.87
CA ALA A 19 -20.25 10.84 -14.37
C ALA A 19 -19.52 9.99 -13.33
N ARG A 20 -19.56 10.37 -12.05
CA ARG A 20 -18.99 9.60 -10.95
C ARG A 20 -19.69 8.25 -10.75
N ALA A 21 -21.02 8.22 -10.79
CA ALA A 21 -21.80 6.98 -10.70
C ALA A 21 -21.46 6.01 -11.85
N LYS A 22 -21.33 6.51 -13.08
CA LYS A 22 -20.90 5.73 -14.24
C LYS A 22 -19.49 5.14 -14.06
N ARG A 23 -18.53 5.94 -13.56
CA ARG A 23 -17.16 5.47 -13.26
C ARG A 23 -17.16 4.35 -12.23
N ASN A 24 -18.04 4.43 -11.23
CA ASN A 24 -18.15 3.44 -10.16
C ASN A 24 -19.08 2.26 -10.49
N ALA A 25 -19.61 2.19 -11.72
CA ALA A 25 -20.58 1.18 -12.16
C ALA A 25 -21.81 1.05 -11.24
N ARG A 26 -22.31 2.19 -10.72
CA ARG A 26 -23.45 2.27 -9.79
C ARG A 26 -24.55 3.16 -10.37
N SER A 27 -25.77 3.01 -9.84
CA SER A 27 -26.84 3.96 -10.12
C SER A 27 -26.56 5.31 -9.44
N MET A 28 -27.14 6.39 -9.96
CA MET A 28 -26.97 7.73 -9.39
C MET A 28 -27.44 7.78 -7.93
N GLU A 29 -28.56 7.12 -7.63
CA GLU A 29 -29.08 7.01 -6.26
C GLU A 29 -28.12 6.25 -5.34
N ALA A 30 -27.55 5.13 -5.81
CA ALA A 30 -26.60 4.35 -5.03
C ALA A 30 -25.31 5.13 -4.75
N GLU A 31 -24.83 5.92 -5.71
CA GLU A 31 -23.66 6.78 -5.53
C GLU A 31 -23.95 7.92 -4.54
N VAL A 32 -25.09 8.60 -4.66
CA VAL A 32 -25.48 9.67 -3.72
C VAL A 32 -25.66 9.10 -2.30
N ARG A 33 -26.27 7.92 -2.18
CA ARG A 33 -26.39 7.22 -0.89
C ARG A 33 -25.02 6.94 -0.29
N GLU A 34 -24.09 6.40 -1.08
CA GLU A 34 -22.72 6.12 -0.60
C GLU A 34 -22.01 7.39 -0.13
N ILE A 35 -22.12 8.48 -0.88
CA ILE A 35 -21.52 9.78 -0.52
C ILE A 35 -22.10 10.27 0.81
N LEU A 36 -23.43 10.29 0.95
CA LEU A 36 -24.09 10.74 2.18
C LEU A 36 -23.75 9.84 3.37
N SER A 37 -23.70 8.52 3.18
CA SER A 37 -23.28 7.58 4.22
C SER A 37 -21.85 7.83 4.67
N ARG A 38 -20.91 8.01 3.74
CA ARG A 38 -19.50 8.32 4.09
C ARG A 38 -19.38 9.63 4.85
N THR A 39 -20.04 10.68 4.37
CA THR A 39 -20.02 12.00 5.04
C THR A 39 -20.66 11.95 6.43
N ALA A 40 -21.76 11.21 6.60
CA ALA A 40 -22.45 11.10 7.87
C ALA A 40 -21.69 10.25 8.90
N SER A 41 -20.95 9.23 8.45
CA SER A 41 -20.10 8.40 9.32
C SER A 41 -18.80 9.09 9.75
N GLY A 42 -18.47 10.24 9.15
CA GLY A 42 -17.34 11.07 9.57
C GLY A 42 -15.95 10.46 9.32
N ASP A 43 -15.82 9.48 8.44
CA ASP A 43 -14.56 8.75 8.25
C ASP A 43 -14.00 8.88 6.83
N GLU A 44 -12.67 8.95 6.81
CA GLU A 44 -11.74 8.54 5.77
C GLU A 44 -12.22 7.26 5.07
N SER A 45 -11.71 7.01 3.85
CA SER A 45 -12.32 6.12 2.85
C SER A 45 -13.02 4.86 3.43
N GLY A 46 -14.20 4.50 2.92
CA GLY A 46 -14.97 3.35 3.45
C GLY A 46 -14.22 2.01 3.46
N LEU A 47 -13.08 1.91 2.78
CA LEU A 47 -12.15 0.78 2.87
C LEU A 47 -11.38 0.78 4.22
N GLU A 48 -10.91 1.93 4.68
CA GLU A 48 -10.17 2.10 5.93
C GLU A 48 -11.06 1.84 7.15
N ALA A 49 -12.31 2.32 7.14
CA ALA A 49 -13.28 2.03 8.19
C ALA A 49 -13.62 0.52 8.27
N SER A 50 -13.86 -0.12 7.11
CA SER A 50 -14.13 -1.56 7.03
C SER A 50 -12.91 -2.41 7.42
N ALA A 51 -11.71 -1.96 7.06
CA ALA A 51 -10.45 -2.60 7.47
C ALA A 51 -10.23 -2.48 8.98
N ARG A 52 -10.50 -1.32 9.58
CA ARG A 52 -10.36 -1.06 11.02
C ARG A 52 -11.31 -1.92 11.86
N GLU A 53 -12.55 -2.11 11.40
CA GLU A 53 -13.52 -2.98 12.07
C GLU A 53 -13.14 -4.46 11.99
N ARG A 54 -12.68 -4.93 10.82
CA ARG A 54 -12.34 -6.35 10.60
C ARG A 54 -11.00 -6.77 11.19
N LEU A 55 -10.01 -5.86 11.20
CA LEU A 55 -8.65 -6.15 11.62
C LEU A 55 -8.37 -5.72 13.08
N GLY A 56 -9.34 -5.05 13.71
CA GLY A 56 -9.14 -4.34 14.97
C GLY A 56 -8.22 -3.13 14.79
N VAL A 57 -8.20 -2.24 15.78
CA VAL A 57 -7.23 -1.14 15.85
C VAL A 57 -5.85 -1.72 16.21
N ARG A 58 -5.29 -2.54 15.32
CA ARG A 58 -3.85 -2.78 15.37
C ARG A 58 -3.26 -1.65 14.56
N ALA A 59 -2.52 -0.78 15.26
CA ALA A 59 -1.78 0.29 14.61
C ALA A 59 -1.08 -0.30 13.39
N TRP A 60 -1.30 0.29 12.23
CA TRP A 60 -0.59 -0.07 10.99
C TRP A 60 0.94 0.05 11.14
N THR A 61 1.40 0.62 12.26
CA THR A 61 2.78 0.69 12.68
C THR A 61 3.01 -0.29 13.83
N ILE A 62 3.62 -1.43 13.54
CA ILE A 62 4.27 -2.26 14.57
C ILE A 62 5.62 -1.62 14.85
N ARG A 63 5.97 -1.39 16.11
CA ARG A 63 7.27 -0.82 16.44
C ARG A 63 8.36 -1.87 16.19
N GLY A 64 9.54 -1.44 15.76
CA GLY A 64 10.64 -2.37 15.43
C GLY A 64 11.08 -3.24 16.61
N ASP A 65 11.01 -2.71 17.84
CA ASP A 65 11.28 -3.44 19.07
C ASP A 65 10.25 -4.54 19.35
N GLU A 66 8.97 -4.30 19.04
CA GLU A 66 7.92 -5.33 19.14
C GLU A 66 8.15 -6.48 18.15
N ILE A 67 8.61 -6.16 16.94
CA ILE A 67 8.97 -7.17 15.93
C ILE A 67 10.15 -8.00 16.43
N ASN A 68 11.20 -7.35 16.93
CA ASN A 68 12.38 -8.03 17.45
C ASN A 68 12.03 -8.93 18.63
N ALA A 69 11.22 -8.44 19.59
CA ALA A 69 10.76 -9.23 20.72
C ALA A 69 9.95 -10.46 20.27
N TRP A 70 9.17 -10.34 19.20
CA TRP A 70 8.44 -11.48 18.63
C TRP A 70 9.39 -12.51 17.98
N ILE A 71 10.39 -12.05 17.24
CA ILE A 71 11.42 -12.91 16.63
C ILE A 71 12.18 -13.67 17.73
N ASP A 72 12.59 -12.99 18.79
CA ASP A 72 13.30 -13.59 19.92
C ASP A 72 12.45 -14.64 20.65
N ALA A 73 11.14 -14.39 20.76
CA ALA A 73 10.19 -15.34 21.35
C ALA A 73 9.93 -16.57 20.47
N HIS A 74 10.23 -16.51 19.17
CA HIS A 74 9.98 -17.56 18.19
C HIS A 74 11.26 -17.88 17.41
N PRO A 75 12.29 -18.44 18.08
CA PRO A 75 13.53 -18.79 17.40
C PRO A 75 13.24 -19.82 16.29
N PRO A 76 13.93 -19.72 15.14
CA PRO A 76 13.71 -20.61 14.02
C PRO A 76 14.08 -22.05 14.38
N THR A 77 13.36 -23.01 13.81
CA THR A 77 13.66 -24.43 13.95
C THR A 77 14.93 -24.79 13.16
N GLU A 78 15.57 -25.93 13.49
CA GLU A 78 16.73 -26.42 12.73
C GLU A 78 16.43 -26.65 11.24
N GLU A 79 15.19 -27.05 10.93
CA GLU A 79 14.70 -27.22 9.57
C GLU A 79 14.61 -25.88 8.83
N GLN A 80 14.04 -24.85 9.48
CA GLN A 80 13.98 -23.50 8.93
C GLN A 80 15.38 -22.92 8.70
N LEU A 81 16.31 -23.15 9.63
CA LEU A 81 17.70 -22.74 9.48
C LEU A 81 18.41 -23.47 8.33
N ARG A 82 18.06 -24.73 8.06
CA ARG A 82 18.58 -25.48 6.91
C ARG A 82 18.06 -24.92 5.60
N ALA A 83 16.74 -24.73 5.49
CA ALA A 83 16.11 -24.14 4.31
C ALA A 83 16.67 -22.72 4.04
N ALA A 84 16.87 -21.91 5.08
CA ALA A 84 17.48 -20.59 4.94
C ALA A 84 18.91 -20.65 4.38
N ARG A 85 19.72 -21.65 4.80
CA ARG A 85 21.08 -21.84 4.24
C ARG A 85 21.04 -22.31 2.79
N GLU A 86 20.11 -23.19 2.44
CA GLU A 86 19.92 -23.67 1.07
C GLU A 86 19.52 -22.51 0.16
N TRP A 87 18.52 -21.71 0.54
CA TRP A 87 18.12 -20.51 -0.20
C TRP A 87 19.23 -19.48 -0.32
N ALA A 88 20.02 -19.27 0.75
CA ALA A 88 21.17 -18.35 0.68
C ALA A 88 22.23 -18.84 -0.31
N ALA A 89 22.48 -20.16 -0.39
CA ALA A 89 23.40 -20.73 -1.35
C ALA A 89 22.87 -20.65 -2.79
N GLU A 90 21.57 -20.85 -2.98
CA GLU A 90 20.91 -20.64 -4.28
C GLU A 90 21.00 -19.19 -4.74
N LEU A 91 20.68 -18.24 -3.86
CA LEU A 91 20.79 -16.80 -4.17
C LEU A 91 22.23 -16.40 -4.52
N GLU A 92 23.24 -16.92 -3.81
CA GLU A 92 24.64 -16.62 -4.13
C GLU A 92 25.04 -17.21 -5.49
N ALA A 93 24.62 -18.43 -5.79
CA ALA A 93 24.86 -19.04 -7.10
C ALA A 93 24.15 -18.26 -8.24
N ASP A 94 22.96 -17.72 -7.98
CA ASP A 94 22.24 -16.87 -8.93
C ASP A 94 22.91 -15.51 -9.13
N ARG A 95 23.53 -14.92 -8.10
CA ARG A 95 24.34 -13.69 -8.23
C ARG A 95 25.56 -13.89 -9.13
N GLU A 96 26.14 -15.08 -9.14
CA GLU A 96 27.26 -15.45 -10.02
C GLU A 96 26.81 -15.89 -11.43
N ASN A 97 25.50 -16.08 -11.64
CA ASN A 97 24.94 -16.58 -12.89
C ASN A 97 24.84 -15.45 -13.94
N PRO A 98 25.61 -15.50 -15.06
CA PRO A 98 25.61 -14.44 -16.06
C PRO A 98 24.26 -14.22 -16.79
N ILE A 99 23.35 -15.18 -16.71
CA ILE A 99 22.00 -15.10 -17.32
C ILE A 99 21.00 -14.44 -16.35
N LEU A 100 21.24 -14.58 -15.04
CA LEU A 100 20.44 -13.98 -13.96
C LEU A 100 21.19 -12.81 -13.29
N ASP A 101 22.24 -12.28 -13.93
CA ASP A 101 22.90 -11.03 -13.56
C ASP A 101 21.91 -9.87 -13.78
N ASP A 102 20.92 -9.84 -12.90
CA ASP A 102 20.04 -8.70 -12.68
C ASP A 102 20.89 -7.69 -11.90
N SER A 103 21.86 -7.12 -12.62
CA SER A 103 22.47 -5.83 -12.35
C SER A 103 21.42 -4.72 -12.49
N LEU A 104 20.23 -4.95 -11.92
CA LEU A 104 19.22 -3.99 -11.60
C LEU A 104 19.80 -3.13 -10.48
N ILE A 105 20.76 -2.30 -10.88
CA ILE A 105 21.35 -1.29 -10.01
C ILE A 105 20.18 -0.43 -9.58
N ASP A 106 19.93 -0.42 -8.27
CA ASP A 106 18.87 0.38 -7.69
C ASP A 106 18.99 1.81 -8.25
N PRO A 107 17.95 2.33 -8.92
CA PRO A 107 17.98 3.65 -9.52
C PRO A 107 18.42 4.75 -8.55
N TRP A 108 18.14 4.57 -7.25
CA TRP A 108 18.48 5.51 -6.19
C TRP A 108 19.95 5.38 -5.76
N GLU A 109 20.50 4.16 -5.64
CA GLU A 109 21.94 3.98 -5.39
C GLU A 109 22.79 4.50 -6.55
N ARG A 110 22.37 4.27 -7.81
CA ARG A 110 23.05 4.84 -8.99
C ARG A 110 23.04 6.36 -8.97
N ALA A 111 21.91 6.97 -8.59
CA ALA A 111 21.80 8.42 -8.50
C ALA A 111 22.74 8.99 -7.43
N GLU A 112 22.85 8.33 -6.27
CA GLU A 112 23.81 8.72 -5.23
C GLU A 112 25.26 8.58 -5.69
N GLN A 113 25.60 7.47 -6.35
CA GLN A 113 26.94 7.22 -6.84
C GLN A 113 27.37 8.28 -7.87
N LEU A 114 26.51 8.58 -8.85
CA LEU A 114 26.73 9.65 -9.84
C LEU A 114 26.83 11.03 -9.18
N ALA A 115 26.08 11.29 -8.11
CA ALA A 115 26.18 12.54 -7.36
C ALA A 115 27.53 12.67 -6.64
N ARG A 116 28.05 11.58 -6.06
CA ARG A 116 29.39 11.53 -5.44
C ARG A 116 30.50 11.74 -6.47
N GLU A 117 30.41 11.07 -7.62
CA GLU A 117 31.38 11.23 -8.72
C GLU A 117 31.41 12.67 -9.25
N ARG A 118 30.25 13.27 -9.50
CA ARG A 118 30.14 14.68 -9.92
C ARG A 118 30.61 15.69 -8.87
N ALA A 119 30.61 15.31 -7.60
CA ALA A 119 31.15 16.14 -6.53
C ALA A 119 32.67 16.03 -6.45
N ALA A 120 33.22 14.84 -6.69
CA ALA A 120 34.66 14.60 -6.77
C ALA A 120 35.31 15.31 -7.97
N ASP A 121 34.64 15.35 -9.13
CA ASP A 121 35.12 16.05 -10.34
C ASP A 121 35.10 17.59 -10.24
N ARG A 122 34.53 18.16 -9.17
CA ARG A 122 34.48 19.62 -8.93
C ARG A 122 35.55 20.13 -7.95
N LEU A 123 36.42 19.25 -7.46
CA LEU A 123 37.58 19.56 -6.61
C LEU A 123 38.87 19.51 -7.44
#